data_AF-A0A1V0ULQ1-F1
#
_entry.id   AF-A0A1V0ULQ1-F1
#
_cell.length_a   1.000
_cell.length_b   1.000
_cell.length_c   1.000
_cell.angle_alpha   90.00
_cell.angle_beta   90.00
_cell.angle_gamma   90.00
#
_symmetry.space_group_name_H-M   'P 1'
#
loop_
_entity.id
_entity.type
_entity.pdbx_description
1 polymer ?
#
loop_
_entity_poly.entity_id
_entity_poly.type
_entity_poly.pdbx_seq_one_letter_code
_entity_poly.pdbx_strand_id
1 'polypeptide(L)'
;MLLPPLTAPEHVERAERDGRPATPHLGVAALYGSTTAPDGGVATSGGSPAASDAGLVAPRVGVAAPAGSPGAPGGRPVSLWPLGTPVDPTDPGAAPWAEAAELLARLHRTAPPFPLPPMRGPAKAARAVARMRAARPGDPTLLPVLAGWRTLPAWARDEAAPPTLRSGFLCHGDLHLGQLVRHPVPDGPWLLIDVDDAGVGDPAWDLARPAAWYAAGLLAPEDWSVFLHAYRLAGGPAVPADGDPWPVLDVPARALTVQTAAVALAKCAAEQRDPDAHEQLMIESCARIATLPPELTPGPAS
;
A
#
# COMPACT_ATOMS: atom_id res chain seq x y z
N MET A 1 -15.90 18.08 28.70
CA MET A 1 -16.96 17.91 27.68
C MET A 1 -16.29 17.26 26.48
N LEU A 2 -16.62 16.01 26.20
CA LEU A 2 -16.00 15.17 25.17
C LEU A 2 -16.69 15.41 23.82
N LEU A 3 -15.91 15.55 22.75
CA LEU A 3 -16.34 15.42 21.35
C LEU A 3 -15.92 14.03 20.82
N PRO A 4 -16.66 13.45 19.86
CA PRO A 4 -16.53 12.03 19.49
C PRO A 4 -15.32 11.77 18.57
N PRO A 5 -14.85 10.51 18.47
CA PRO A 5 -13.83 10.11 17.50
C PRO A 5 -14.32 10.30 16.06
N LEU A 6 -13.38 10.32 15.09
CA LEU A 6 -13.67 10.33 13.66
C LEU A 6 -14.54 9.12 13.29
N THR A 7 -15.86 9.30 13.35
CA THR A 7 -16.83 8.35 12.83
C THR A 7 -16.75 8.34 11.32
N ALA A 8 -17.04 7.17 10.73
CA ALA A 8 -17.20 7.02 9.30
C ALA A 8 -18.09 8.17 8.75
N PRO A 9 -17.79 8.70 7.56
CA PRO A 9 -18.51 9.85 7.05
C PRO A 9 -20.03 9.59 7.02
N GLU A 10 -20.85 10.60 7.34
CA GLU A 10 -22.30 10.52 7.62
C GLU A 10 -23.16 9.76 6.58
N HIS A 11 -22.64 9.53 5.37
CA HIS A 11 -23.29 8.68 4.35
C HIS A 11 -23.24 7.18 4.68
N VAL A 12 -22.23 6.72 5.44
CA VAL A 12 -22.06 5.33 5.89
C VAL A 12 -23.09 4.98 6.97
N GLU A 13 -23.25 5.84 8.00
CA GLU A 13 -24.25 5.64 9.07
C GLU A 13 -25.70 5.67 8.55
N ARG A 14 -25.95 6.42 7.46
CA ARG A 14 -27.28 6.53 6.85
C ARG A 14 -27.66 5.27 6.06
N ALA A 15 -26.68 4.58 5.48
CA ALA A 15 -26.89 3.31 4.78
C ALA A 15 -27.22 2.17 5.76
N GLU A 16 -26.57 2.15 6.92
CA GLU A 16 -26.83 1.16 7.98
C GLU A 16 -28.22 1.31 8.62
N ARG A 17 -28.73 2.54 8.74
CA ARG A 17 -30.07 2.81 9.32
C ARG A 17 -31.24 2.45 8.42
N ASP A 18 -31.08 2.54 7.10
CA ASP A 18 -32.19 2.44 6.15
C ASP A 18 -32.42 1.01 5.63
N GLY A 19 -31.64 0.01 6.06
CA GLY A 19 -31.84 -1.39 5.68
C GLY A 19 -31.84 -1.65 4.17
N ARG A 20 -31.28 -0.72 3.38
CA ARG A 20 -31.15 -0.88 1.93
C ARG A 20 -29.86 -1.61 1.65
N PRO A 21 -29.85 -2.66 0.83
CA PRO A 21 -28.62 -3.31 0.43
C PRO A 21 -27.73 -2.25 -0.25
N ALA A 22 -26.54 -2.04 0.31
CA ALA A 22 -25.49 -1.31 -0.37
C ALA A 22 -25.22 -2.04 -1.69
N THR A 23 -25.41 -1.34 -2.81
CA THR A 23 -25.02 -1.84 -4.12
C THR A 23 -23.55 -2.23 -4.08
N PRO A 24 -23.15 -3.42 -4.56
CA PRO A 24 -21.77 -3.85 -4.52
C PRO A 24 -20.91 -2.88 -5.33
N HIS A 25 -19.95 -2.24 -4.67
CA HIS A 25 -18.95 -1.41 -5.34
C HIS A 25 -17.97 -2.32 -6.08
N LEU A 26 -18.30 -2.62 -7.34
CA LEU A 26 -17.41 -3.30 -8.28
C LEU A 26 -16.12 -2.49 -8.47
N GLY A 27 -14.96 -3.12 -8.22
CA GLY A 27 -13.79 -2.95 -9.09
C GLY A 27 -12.55 -2.22 -8.53
N VAL A 28 -11.92 -2.71 -7.45
CA VAL A 28 -10.55 -2.32 -7.05
C VAL A 28 -9.47 -2.84 -8.03
N ALA A 29 -9.88 -3.67 -8.99
CA ALA A 29 -9.06 -4.30 -10.03
C ALA A 29 -8.11 -3.36 -10.79
N ALA A 30 -8.55 -2.12 -11.08
CA ALA A 30 -7.80 -1.17 -11.89
C ALA A 30 -6.64 -0.48 -11.15
N LEU A 31 -6.56 -0.61 -9.81
CA LEU A 31 -5.50 -0.02 -9.00
C LEU A 31 -4.34 -0.98 -8.73
N TYR A 32 -4.48 -2.27 -9.08
CA TYR A 32 -3.36 -3.19 -9.14
C TYR A 32 -2.57 -2.84 -10.40
N GLY A 33 -1.33 -2.36 -10.25
CA GLY A 33 -0.47 -2.08 -11.39
C GLY A 33 -0.32 -3.33 -12.27
N SER A 34 -1.08 -3.40 -13.36
CA SER A 34 -1.09 -4.55 -14.24
C SER A 34 0.22 -4.60 -15.01
N THR A 35 1.11 -5.52 -14.66
CA THR A 35 2.14 -6.02 -15.57
C THR A 35 1.92 -7.51 -15.77
N THR A 36 0.77 -7.87 -16.34
CA THR A 36 0.55 -9.23 -16.87
C THR A 36 0.80 -9.19 -18.37
N ALA A 37 1.84 -9.88 -18.84
CA ALA A 37 1.98 -10.17 -20.25
C ALA A 37 0.80 -11.07 -20.68
N PRO A 38 0.06 -10.76 -21.74
CA PRO A 38 -0.80 -11.74 -22.38
C PRO A 38 0.13 -12.78 -23.01
N ASP A 39 -0.24 -14.05 -22.94
CA ASP A 39 0.45 -15.18 -23.56
C ASP A 39 1.67 -15.72 -22.79
N GLY A 40 1.41 -16.64 -21.85
CA GLY A 40 2.30 -17.79 -21.54
C GLY A 40 3.76 -17.52 -21.18
N GLY A 41 4.13 -16.28 -20.86
CA GLY A 41 5.49 -15.84 -20.61
C GLY A 41 5.72 -15.43 -19.16
N VAL A 42 6.95 -15.67 -18.71
CA VAL A 42 7.52 -15.20 -17.44
C VAL A 42 7.06 -13.78 -17.10
N ALA A 43 6.49 -13.57 -15.91
CA ALA A 43 6.22 -12.23 -15.39
C ALA A 43 7.56 -11.54 -15.08
N THR A 44 7.92 -10.53 -15.88
CA THR A 44 9.14 -9.74 -15.68
C THR A 44 8.80 -8.43 -14.99
N SER A 45 9.25 -8.22 -13.74
CA SER A 45 9.27 -6.89 -13.12
C SER A 45 10.62 -6.21 -13.43
N GLY A 46 10.57 -4.92 -13.81
CA GLY A 46 11.76 -4.12 -14.07
C GLY A 46 12.20 -3.38 -12.80
N GLY A 47 13.23 -3.87 -12.13
CA GLY A 47 13.78 -3.28 -10.91
C GLY A 47 14.91 -2.26 -11.14
N SER A 48 15.11 -1.38 -10.16
CA SER A 48 16.26 -0.46 -10.03
C SER A 48 17.47 -1.23 -9.46
N PRO A 49 18.74 -0.89 -9.77
CA PRO A 49 19.88 -1.72 -9.36
C PRO A 49 20.21 -1.50 -7.88
N ALA A 50 19.74 -2.38 -7.00
CA ALA A 50 20.33 -2.66 -5.70
C ALA A 50 19.85 -4.03 -5.20
N ALA A 51 20.79 -4.85 -4.71
CA ALA A 51 20.61 -6.17 -4.09
C ALA A 51 20.31 -7.36 -5.02
N SER A 52 21.29 -7.73 -5.86
CA SER A 52 21.45 -9.11 -6.32
C SER A 52 22.06 -9.96 -5.19
N ASP A 53 21.21 -10.42 -4.27
CA ASP A 53 21.35 -11.65 -3.46
C ASP A 53 20.14 -11.77 -2.53
N ALA A 54 18.94 -11.95 -3.10
CA ALA A 54 17.74 -12.30 -2.34
C ALA A 54 17.78 -13.80 -1.97
N GLY A 55 18.65 -14.14 -1.01
CA GLY A 55 18.71 -15.47 -0.40
C GLY A 55 17.46 -15.78 0.42
N LEU A 56 16.52 -16.51 -0.20
CA LEU A 56 15.53 -17.45 0.36
C LEU A 56 14.87 -17.08 1.73
N VAL A 57 13.80 -16.28 1.69
CA VAL A 57 12.87 -16.04 2.82
C VAL A 57 11.80 -17.16 2.95
N ALA A 58 11.88 -18.19 2.11
CA ALA A 58 10.68 -18.64 1.41
C ALA A 58 9.62 -19.42 2.23
N PRO A 59 9.87 -20.61 2.83
CA PRO A 59 8.72 -21.42 3.26
C PRO A 59 8.10 -21.00 4.61
N ARG A 60 8.84 -20.35 5.51
CA ARG A 60 8.32 -20.01 6.86
C ARG A 60 7.50 -18.73 6.92
N VAL A 61 7.76 -17.81 6.00
CA VAL A 61 7.14 -16.48 5.95
C VAL A 61 6.00 -16.44 4.93
N GLY A 62 5.93 -17.45 4.05
CA GLY A 62 5.00 -17.46 2.92
C GLY A 62 5.45 -16.48 1.83
N VAL A 63 6.76 -16.32 1.63
CA VAL A 63 7.32 -15.59 0.48
C VAL A 63 7.75 -16.65 -0.53
N ALA A 64 7.49 -16.46 -1.82
CA ALA A 64 7.95 -17.42 -2.81
C ALA A 64 9.51 -17.45 -2.86
N ALA A 65 10.10 -18.59 -3.18
CA ALA A 65 11.52 -18.65 -3.49
C ALA A 65 11.71 -18.21 -4.95
N PRO A 66 12.62 -17.29 -5.28
CA PRO A 66 12.89 -16.98 -6.68
C PRO A 66 13.37 -18.24 -7.42
N ALA A 67 12.87 -18.45 -8.65
CA ALA A 67 13.17 -19.61 -9.48
C ALA A 67 14.57 -19.54 -10.13
N GLY A 68 15.29 -18.43 -9.95
CA GLY A 68 16.67 -18.21 -10.42
C GLY A 68 16.92 -16.76 -10.86
N SER A 69 18.17 -16.43 -11.15
CA SER A 69 18.60 -15.16 -11.76
C SER A 69 19.19 -15.45 -13.13
N PRO A 70 18.40 -15.44 -14.22
CA PRO A 70 18.94 -15.68 -15.55
C PRO A 70 19.87 -14.52 -15.94
N GLY A 71 20.82 -14.79 -16.84
CA GLY A 71 21.60 -13.74 -17.49
C GLY A 71 20.66 -12.73 -18.13
N ALA A 72 20.72 -11.48 -17.64
CA ALA A 72 19.85 -10.40 -18.05
C ALA A 72 19.92 -10.11 -19.56
N PRO A 73 18.80 -10.07 -20.30
CA PRO A 73 18.75 -9.43 -21.61
C PRO A 73 19.14 -7.95 -21.44
N GLY A 74 20.30 -7.55 -21.97
CA GLY A 74 20.77 -6.16 -21.92
C GLY A 74 21.31 -5.68 -20.55
N GLY A 75 21.71 -6.58 -19.65
CA GLY A 75 22.40 -6.21 -18.40
C GLY A 75 21.52 -5.65 -17.28
N ARG A 76 20.18 -5.73 -17.41
CA ARG A 76 19.24 -5.34 -16.34
C ARG A 76 18.90 -6.53 -15.43
N PRO A 77 19.08 -6.44 -14.10
CA PRO A 77 18.71 -7.53 -13.20
C PRO A 77 17.22 -7.90 -13.35
N VAL A 78 16.90 -9.19 -13.34
CA VAL A 78 15.54 -9.75 -13.42
C VAL A 78 15.38 -10.79 -12.31
N SER A 79 14.27 -10.71 -11.57
CA SER A 79 13.85 -11.70 -10.58
C SER A 79 12.85 -12.67 -11.23
N LEU A 80 13.10 -13.98 -11.17
CA LEU A 80 12.13 -15.00 -11.60
C LEU A 80 11.37 -15.54 -10.39
N TRP A 81 10.06 -15.69 -10.51
CA TRP A 81 9.20 -16.22 -9.45
C TRP A 81 8.53 -17.53 -9.91
N PRO A 82 8.18 -18.44 -8.98
CA PRO A 82 7.42 -19.64 -9.30
C PRO A 82 6.10 -19.27 -9.95
N LEU A 83 5.72 -19.99 -11.00
CA LEU A 83 4.43 -19.80 -11.65
C LEU A 83 3.32 -20.23 -10.70
N GLY A 84 2.51 -19.29 -10.25
CA GLY A 84 1.34 -19.52 -9.42
C GLY A 84 0.09 -18.85 -9.98
N THR A 85 -1.06 -19.15 -9.40
CA THR A 85 -2.33 -18.50 -9.76
C THR A 85 -2.44 -17.15 -9.03
N PRO A 86 -2.45 -16.01 -9.74
CA PRO A 86 -2.61 -14.70 -9.09
C PRO A 86 -4.02 -14.50 -8.56
N VAL A 87 -4.22 -13.46 -7.75
CA VAL A 87 -5.56 -12.99 -7.39
C VAL A 87 -6.32 -12.58 -8.67
N ASP A 88 -7.54 -13.06 -8.84
CA ASP A 88 -8.38 -12.74 -10.00
C ASP A 88 -8.88 -11.30 -9.92
N PRO A 89 -8.47 -10.40 -10.84
CA PRO A 89 -8.95 -9.02 -10.83
C PRO A 89 -10.43 -8.91 -11.25
N THR A 90 -11.01 -9.94 -11.86
CA THR A 90 -12.41 -9.94 -12.31
C THR A 90 -13.40 -10.36 -11.23
N ASP A 91 -12.91 -10.94 -10.12
CA ASP A 91 -13.70 -11.30 -8.95
C ASP A 91 -13.17 -10.63 -7.67
N PRO A 92 -13.37 -9.30 -7.51
CA PRO A 92 -12.90 -8.57 -6.34
C PRO A 92 -13.55 -9.04 -5.03
N GLY A 93 -14.73 -9.69 -5.09
CA GLY A 93 -15.39 -10.24 -3.91
C GLY A 93 -14.70 -11.49 -3.34
N ALA A 94 -13.86 -12.15 -4.14
CA ALA A 94 -13.03 -13.27 -3.72
C ALA A 94 -11.59 -12.86 -3.35
N ALA A 95 -11.33 -11.55 -3.18
CA ALA A 95 -10.03 -11.05 -2.79
C ALA A 95 -9.57 -11.67 -1.44
N PRO A 96 -8.35 -12.24 -1.36
CA PRO A 96 -7.86 -12.95 -0.18
C PRO A 96 -7.32 -11.99 0.89
N TRP A 97 -8.16 -11.08 1.37
CA TRP A 97 -7.76 -10.04 2.33
C TRP A 97 -7.24 -10.62 3.66
N ALA A 98 -7.89 -11.68 4.16
CA ALA A 98 -7.45 -12.35 5.38
C ALA A 98 -6.07 -12.98 5.20
N GLU A 99 -5.86 -13.75 4.13
CA GLU A 99 -4.59 -14.43 3.89
C GLU A 99 -3.46 -13.44 3.57
N ALA A 100 -3.75 -12.35 2.87
CA ALA A 100 -2.81 -11.25 2.66
C ALA A 100 -2.38 -10.61 3.98
N ALA A 101 -3.32 -10.35 4.89
CA ALA A 101 -3.04 -9.82 6.22
C ALA A 101 -2.17 -10.77 7.06
N GLU A 102 -2.46 -12.07 7.03
CA GLU A 102 -1.69 -13.08 7.75
C GLU A 102 -0.26 -13.20 7.21
N LEU A 103 -0.10 -13.22 5.89
CA LEU A 103 1.22 -13.23 5.23
C LEU A 103 2.03 -12.01 5.62
N LEU A 104 1.42 -10.84 5.56
CA LEU A 104 2.07 -9.59 5.92
C LEU A 104 2.45 -9.54 7.41
N ALA A 105 1.59 -10.03 8.30
CA ALA A 105 1.93 -10.14 9.72
C ALA A 105 3.12 -11.08 9.95
N ARG A 106 3.18 -12.22 9.23
CA ARG A 106 4.31 -13.16 9.30
C ARG A 106 5.61 -12.50 8.81
N LEU A 107 5.55 -11.74 7.73
CA LEU A 107 6.69 -10.97 7.21
C LEU A 107 7.23 -10.02 8.28
N HIS A 108 6.36 -9.19 8.85
CA HIS A 108 6.75 -8.20 9.84
C HIS A 108 7.31 -8.80 11.14
N ARG A 109 6.93 -10.03 11.50
CA ARG A 109 7.50 -10.74 12.66
C ARG A 109 8.83 -11.43 12.37
N THR A 110 9.23 -11.49 11.11
CA THR A 110 10.48 -12.15 10.72
C THR A 110 11.63 -11.17 10.91
N ALA A 111 12.66 -11.60 11.63
CA ALA A 111 13.90 -10.84 11.72
C ALA A 111 14.52 -10.70 10.31
N PRO A 112 15.01 -9.50 9.92
CA PRO A 112 15.66 -9.30 8.64
C PRO A 112 16.76 -10.36 8.43
N PRO A 113 16.68 -11.19 7.38
CA PRO A 113 17.58 -12.33 7.20
C PRO A 113 19.02 -11.92 6.85
N PHE A 114 19.19 -10.70 6.36
CA PHE A 114 20.44 -10.05 6.03
C PHE A 114 20.27 -8.52 6.13
N PRO A 115 21.36 -7.73 6.11
CA PRO A 115 21.26 -6.28 6.07
C PRO A 115 20.46 -5.83 4.83
N LEU A 116 19.34 -5.16 5.07
CA LEU A 116 18.44 -4.63 4.05
C LEU A 116 18.47 -3.10 4.06
N PRO A 117 18.19 -2.44 2.93
CA PRO A 117 18.09 -0.99 2.90
C PRO A 117 16.92 -0.50 3.78
N PRO A 118 16.90 0.79 4.16
CA PRO A 118 15.71 1.38 4.79
C PRO A 118 14.49 1.23 3.88
N MET A 119 13.34 0.89 4.47
CA MET A 119 12.06 0.87 3.76
C MET A 119 11.74 2.27 3.22
N ARG A 120 11.16 2.33 2.01
CA ARG A 120 11.19 3.52 1.14
C ARG A 120 9.86 4.29 1.10
N GLY A 121 8.91 4.03 1.99
CA GLY A 121 7.59 4.67 1.98
C GLY A 121 7.62 6.20 1.83
N PRO A 122 8.27 6.94 2.76
CA PRO A 122 8.43 8.39 2.64
C PRO A 122 9.10 8.84 1.34
N ALA A 123 10.21 8.18 0.97
CA ALA A 123 10.97 8.50 -0.24
C ALA A 123 10.15 8.25 -1.53
N LYS A 124 9.33 7.19 -1.58
CA LYS A 124 8.41 6.90 -2.70
C LYS A 124 7.35 8.01 -2.82
N ALA A 125 6.78 8.45 -1.71
CA ALA A 125 5.80 9.54 -1.71
C ALA A 125 6.42 10.88 -2.16
N ALA A 126 7.58 11.25 -1.63
CA ALA A 126 8.31 12.46 -2.03
C ALA A 126 8.67 12.45 -3.53
N ARG A 127 9.18 11.31 -4.02
CA ARG A 127 9.50 11.11 -5.44
C ARG A 127 8.26 11.24 -6.34
N ALA A 128 7.12 10.71 -5.91
CA ALA A 128 5.87 10.85 -6.67
C ALA A 128 5.44 12.31 -6.80
N VAL A 129 5.48 13.07 -5.71
CA VAL A 129 5.14 14.51 -5.71
C VAL A 129 6.12 15.31 -6.58
N ALA A 130 7.42 15.02 -6.51
CA ALA A 130 8.42 15.66 -7.37
C ALA A 130 8.16 15.37 -8.86
N ARG A 131 7.86 14.11 -9.21
CA ARG A 131 7.54 13.70 -10.58
C ARG A 131 6.27 14.39 -11.10
N MET A 132 5.22 14.47 -10.29
CA MET A 132 3.99 15.18 -10.61
C MET A 132 4.25 16.67 -10.94
N ARG A 133 5.02 17.35 -10.08
CA ARG A 133 5.39 18.76 -10.30
C ARG A 133 6.17 18.96 -11.60
N ALA A 134 7.09 18.05 -11.91
CA ALA A 134 7.86 18.11 -13.15
C ALA A 134 6.99 17.86 -14.40
N ALA A 135 6.00 16.98 -14.30
CA ALA A 135 5.11 16.65 -15.41
C ALA A 135 4.10 17.76 -15.74
N ARG A 136 3.66 18.55 -14.75
CA ARG A 136 2.68 19.65 -14.94
C ARG A 136 3.10 20.95 -14.22
N PRO A 137 4.18 21.63 -14.64
CA PRO A 137 4.67 22.81 -13.94
C PRO A 137 3.63 23.94 -13.89
N GLY A 138 3.32 24.43 -12.69
CA GLY A 138 2.40 25.55 -12.49
C GLY A 138 0.92 25.23 -12.67
N ASP A 139 0.56 23.96 -12.91
CA ASP A 139 -0.82 23.56 -13.15
C ASP A 139 -1.67 23.62 -11.86
N PRO A 140 -2.77 24.40 -11.84
CA PRO A 140 -3.66 24.50 -10.67
C PRO A 140 -4.30 23.17 -10.24
N THR A 141 -4.42 22.19 -11.14
CA THR A 141 -4.96 20.86 -10.81
C THR A 141 -4.11 20.10 -9.79
N LEU A 142 -2.85 20.51 -9.60
CA LEU A 142 -1.98 19.93 -8.57
C LEU A 142 -2.32 20.41 -7.15
N LEU A 143 -3.09 21.50 -7.01
CA LEU A 143 -3.33 22.16 -5.72
C LEU A 143 -3.89 21.23 -4.63
N PRO A 144 -4.88 20.35 -4.87
CA PRO A 144 -5.37 19.42 -3.87
C PRO A 144 -4.27 18.50 -3.32
N VAL A 145 -3.47 17.92 -4.21
CA VAL A 145 -2.37 17.01 -3.85
C VAL A 145 -1.29 17.74 -3.09
N LEU A 146 -0.93 18.95 -3.52
CA LEU A 146 0.07 19.77 -2.85
C LEU A 146 -0.41 20.31 -1.49
N ALA A 147 -1.71 20.57 -1.34
CA ALA A 147 -2.30 20.98 -0.07
C ALA A 147 -2.26 19.82 0.92
N GLY A 148 -2.73 18.63 0.51
CA GLY A 148 -2.63 17.40 1.31
C GLY A 148 -1.19 17.08 1.71
N TRP A 149 -0.25 17.13 0.76
CA TRP A 149 1.19 16.91 1.02
C TRP A 149 1.72 17.78 2.15
N ARG A 150 1.44 19.09 2.14
CA ARG A 150 1.95 20.05 3.14
C ARG A 150 1.48 19.77 4.56
N THR A 151 0.36 19.07 4.73
CA THR A 151 -0.15 18.70 6.06
C THR A 151 0.59 17.52 6.69
N LEU A 152 1.41 16.79 5.91
CA LEU A 152 2.15 15.65 6.41
C LEU A 152 3.38 16.10 7.22
N PRO A 153 3.73 15.38 8.30
CA PRO A 153 4.93 15.68 9.06
C PRO A 153 6.19 15.51 8.18
N ALA A 154 7.24 16.28 8.48
CA ALA A 154 8.46 16.31 7.67
C ALA A 154 9.08 14.92 7.44
N TRP A 155 9.03 14.03 8.44
CA TRP A 155 9.56 12.68 8.31
C TRP A 155 8.79 11.82 7.29
N ALA A 156 7.48 12.01 7.16
CA ALA A 156 6.67 11.31 6.16
C ALA A 156 6.88 11.89 4.75
N ARG A 157 7.45 13.10 4.69
CA ARG A 157 7.83 13.79 3.46
C ARG A 157 9.27 13.53 3.00
N ASP A 158 10.00 12.66 3.69
CA ASP A 158 11.42 12.41 3.47
C ASP A 158 12.31 13.66 3.68
N GLU A 159 11.85 14.58 4.53
CA GLU A 159 12.55 15.84 4.86
C GLU A 159 13.20 15.81 6.26
N ALA A 160 12.93 14.78 7.05
CA ALA A 160 13.50 14.58 8.39
C ALA A 160 13.61 13.08 8.71
N ALA A 161 14.41 12.73 9.72
CA ALA A 161 14.52 11.34 10.18
C ALA A 161 13.18 10.83 10.75
N PRO A 162 12.80 9.57 10.49
CA PRO A 162 11.61 8.96 11.05
C PRO A 162 11.73 8.76 12.57
N PRO A 163 10.60 8.70 13.30
CA PRO A 163 10.60 8.33 14.72
C PRO A 163 11.25 6.96 14.96
N THR A 164 12.10 6.86 15.99
CA THR A 164 12.88 5.64 16.28
C THR A 164 12.06 4.48 16.85
N LEU A 165 10.91 4.76 17.47
CA LEU A 165 10.08 3.79 18.19
C LEU A 165 9.46 2.68 17.33
N ARG A 166 9.57 2.78 16.00
CA ARG A 166 8.98 1.80 15.06
C ARG A 166 9.93 1.40 13.94
N SER A 167 11.22 1.72 14.03
CA SER A 167 12.22 1.30 13.03
C SER A 167 12.78 -0.10 13.36
N GLY A 168 12.81 -1.01 12.40
CA GLY A 168 13.50 -2.30 12.57
C GLY A 168 12.79 -3.53 12.02
N PHE A 169 11.56 -3.38 11.52
CA PHE A 169 10.79 -4.51 11.01
C PHE A 169 11.08 -4.74 9.53
N LEU A 170 11.08 -6.01 9.12
CA LEU A 170 11.12 -6.40 7.72
C LEU A 170 9.79 -6.02 7.06
N CYS A 171 9.82 -5.03 6.17
CA CYS A 171 8.69 -4.54 5.41
C CYS A 171 8.79 -5.02 3.94
N HIS A 172 7.65 -5.25 3.32
CA HIS A 172 7.51 -5.58 1.90
C HIS A 172 7.85 -4.38 1.00
N GLY A 173 7.40 -3.17 1.38
CA GLY A 173 7.71 -1.92 0.68
C GLY A 173 6.77 -1.55 -0.48
N ASP A 174 5.89 -2.46 -0.94
CA ASP A 174 4.87 -2.13 -1.95
C ASP A 174 3.63 -3.04 -1.97
N LEU A 175 3.20 -3.58 -0.82
CA LEU A 175 2.12 -4.57 -0.78
C LEU A 175 0.87 -4.15 -1.59
N HIS A 176 0.48 -5.01 -2.53
CA HIS A 176 -0.84 -5.00 -3.17
C HIS A 176 -1.29 -6.42 -3.54
N LEU A 177 -2.59 -6.66 -3.78
CA LEU A 177 -3.09 -8.02 -4.00
C LEU A 177 -2.51 -8.71 -5.25
N GLY A 178 -2.11 -7.94 -6.27
CA GLY A 178 -1.34 -8.47 -7.41
C GLY A 178 0.03 -9.09 -7.07
N GLN A 179 0.52 -8.96 -5.83
CA GLN A 179 1.75 -9.59 -5.34
C GLN A 179 1.48 -10.88 -4.55
N LEU A 180 0.29 -11.45 -4.67
CA LEU A 180 -0.07 -12.74 -4.12
C LEU A 180 -0.26 -13.77 -5.23
N VAL A 181 0.33 -14.95 -5.04
CA VAL A 181 0.15 -16.11 -5.92
C VAL A 181 -0.13 -17.37 -5.12
N ARG A 182 -1.03 -18.23 -5.60
CA ARG A 182 -1.19 -19.60 -5.07
C ARG A 182 -0.17 -20.53 -5.70
N HIS A 183 0.60 -21.23 -4.88
CA HIS A 183 1.57 -22.21 -5.36
C HIS A 183 1.73 -23.39 -4.37
N PRO A 184 1.77 -24.66 -4.85
CA PRO A 184 1.63 -25.07 -6.25
C PRO A 184 0.20 -24.89 -6.77
N VAL A 185 0.04 -24.74 -8.09
CA VAL A 185 -1.27 -24.59 -8.75
C VAL A 185 -2.06 -25.92 -8.66
N PRO A 186 -3.41 -25.89 -8.54
CA PRO A 186 -4.27 -24.72 -8.39
C PRO A 186 -4.55 -24.31 -6.93
N ASP A 187 -4.38 -25.23 -5.98
CA ASP A 187 -4.92 -25.11 -4.61
C ASP A 187 -3.85 -24.88 -3.53
N GLY A 188 -2.64 -24.52 -3.93
CA GLY A 188 -1.55 -24.24 -2.99
C GLY A 188 -1.83 -23.03 -2.10
N PRO A 189 -1.04 -22.87 -1.01
CA PRO A 189 -1.11 -21.70 -0.16
C PRO A 189 -0.79 -20.42 -0.94
N TRP A 190 -1.31 -19.30 -0.46
CA TRP A 190 -0.89 -17.98 -0.92
C TRP A 190 0.56 -17.70 -0.50
N LEU A 191 1.32 -17.13 -1.43
CA LEU A 191 2.68 -16.66 -1.24
C LEU A 191 2.79 -15.19 -1.69
N LEU A 192 3.60 -14.42 -0.97
CA LEU A 192 4.06 -13.09 -1.39
C LEU A 192 5.16 -13.22 -2.45
N ILE A 193 5.09 -12.40 -3.48
CA ILE A 193 6.11 -12.23 -4.52
C ILE A 193 6.53 -10.75 -4.59
N ASP A 194 7.48 -10.42 -5.47
CA ASP A 194 7.86 -9.03 -5.75
C ASP A 194 8.38 -8.26 -4.52
N VAL A 195 9.24 -8.93 -3.74
CA VAL A 195 9.89 -8.37 -2.54
C VAL A 195 11.13 -7.53 -2.86
N ASP A 196 11.27 -7.06 -4.11
CA ASP A 196 12.42 -6.27 -4.56
C ASP A 196 12.49 -4.89 -3.88
N ASP A 197 11.35 -4.38 -3.38
CA ASP A 197 11.25 -3.15 -2.58
C ASP A 197 11.35 -3.40 -1.06
N ALA A 198 11.68 -4.63 -0.63
CA ALA A 198 11.77 -4.98 0.78
C ALA A 198 12.86 -4.18 1.49
N GLY A 199 12.56 -3.78 2.72
CA GLY A 199 13.45 -2.95 3.51
C GLY A 199 13.12 -2.99 5.00
N VAL A 200 13.99 -2.37 5.80
CA VAL A 200 13.81 -2.30 7.25
C VAL A 200 13.18 -0.95 7.61
N GLY A 201 12.09 -0.97 8.39
CA GLY A 201 11.41 0.26 8.79
C GLY A 201 10.19 0.03 9.65
N ASP A 202 9.24 0.97 9.56
CA ASP A 202 7.95 0.90 10.25
C ASP A 202 6.93 0.11 9.42
N PRO A 203 6.42 -1.02 9.93
CA PRO A 203 5.52 -1.92 9.20
C PRO A 203 4.15 -1.28 8.92
N ALA A 204 3.81 -0.15 9.57
CA ALA A 204 2.59 0.60 9.25
C ALA A 204 2.56 1.07 7.78
N TRP A 205 3.70 1.25 7.12
CA TRP A 205 3.76 1.64 5.71
C TRP A 205 3.26 0.56 4.75
N ASP A 206 3.37 -0.72 5.09
CA ASP A 206 2.78 -1.79 4.27
C ASP A 206 1.25 -1.88 4.44
N LEU A 207 0.71 -1.35 5.53
CA LEU A 207 -0.73 -1.23 5.74
C LEU A 207 -1.31 0.06 5.14
N ALA A 208 -0.45 0.97 4.65
CA ALA A 208 -0.87 2.26 4.15
C ALA A 208 -1.87 2.15 2.99
N ARG A 209 -1.75 1.11 2.13
CA ARG A 209 -2.64 0.91 0.97
C ARG A 209 -4.06 0.54 1.35
N PRO A 210 -4.30 -0.57 2.07
CA PRO A 210 -5.65 -0.88 2.51
C PRO A 210 -6.22 0.22 3.42
N ALA A 211 -5.41 0.86 4.27
CA ALA A 211 -5.86 1.96 5.11
C ALA A 211 -6.27 3.21 4.31
N ALA A 212 -5.47 3.61 3.31
CA ALA A 212 -5.79 4.72 2.43
C ALA A 212 -7.05 4.45 1.60
N TRP A 213 -7.20 3.22 1.09
CA TRP A 213 -8.40 2.83 0.33
C TRP A 213 -9.65 2.83 1.20
N TYR A 214 -9.58 2.31 2.41
CA TYR A 214 -10.70 2.38 3.35
C TYR A 214 -11.06 3.85 3.67
N ALA A 215 -10.07 4.69 4.00
CA ALA A 215 -10.29 6.11 4.28
C ALA A 215 -10.82 6.90 3.07
N ALA A 216 -10.50 6.46 1.85
CA ALA A 216 -11.00 7.06 0.62
C ALA A 216 -12.38 6.52 0.18
N GLY A 217 -12.88 5.44 0.81
CA GLY A 217 -14.12 4.75 0.40
C GLY A 217 -13.95 3.79 -0.79
N LEU A 218 -12.70 3.39 -1.10
CA LEU A 218 -12.36 2.42 -2.15
C LEU A 218 -12.36 0.97 -1.65
N LEU A 219 -12.16 0.76 -0.35
CA LEU A 219 -12.20 -0.56 0.28
C LEU A 219 -13.44 -0.66 1.16
N ALA A 220 -14.21 -1.73 0.99
CA ALA A 220 -15.40 -1.98 1.79
C ALA A 220 -15.04 -2.07 3.29
N PRO A 221 -15.87 -1.53 4.20
CA PRO A 221 -15.63 -1.63 5.64
C PRO A 221 -15.47 -3.08 6.14
N GLU A 222 -16.20 -4.01 5.53
CA GLU A 222 -16.14 -5.44 5.85
C GLU A 222 -14.78 -6.02 5.49
N ASP A 223 -14.28 -5.74 4.28
CA ASP A 223 -12.95 -6.20 3.83
C ASP A 223 -11.83 -5.61 4.66
N TRP A 224 -11.92 -4.31 4.99
CA TRP A 224 -10.98 -3.66 5.91
C TRP A 224 -10.99 -4.33 7.28
N SER A 225 -12.18 -4.64 7.82
CA SER A 225 -12.34 -5.32 9.10
C SER A 225 -11.76 -6.73 9.09
N VAL A 226 -12.01 -7.49 8.01
CA VAL A 226 -11.43 -8.83 7.80
C VAL A 226 -9.91 -8.76 7.76
N PHE A 227 -9.34 -7.86 6.96
CA PHE A 227 -7.90 -7.65 6.86
C PHE A 227 -7.28 -7.30 8.23
N LEU A 228 -7.81 -6.27 8.89
CA LEU A 228 -7.27 -5.79 10.17
C LEU A 228 -7.38 -6.84 11.27
N HIS A 229 -8.50 -7.57 11.31
CA HIS A 229 -8.71 -8.65 12.27
C HIS A 229 -7.70 -9.80 12.05
N ALA A 230 -7.54 -10.27 10.82
CA ALA A 230 -6.59 -11.33 10.48
C ALA A 230 -5.14 -10.90 10.77
N TYR A 231 -4.77 -9.65 10.46
CA TYR A 231 -3.44 -9.10 10.76
C TYR A 231 -3.15 -9.12 12.27
N ARG A 232 -4.12 -8.69 13.08
CA ARG A 232 -4.03 -8.68 14.55
C ARG A 232 -3.98 -10.09 15.13
N LEU A 233 -4.86 -10.99 14.69
CA LEU A 233 -4.87 -12.38 15.13
C LEU A 233 -3.55 -13.08 14.81
N ALA A 234 -2.97 -12.78 13.66
CA ALA A 234 -1.66 -13.28 13.30
C ALA A 234 -0.53 -12.67 14.14
N GLY A 235 -0.77 -11.64 14.97
CA GLY A 235 0.24 -10.99 15.82
C GLY A 235 1.06 -9.93 15.07
N GLY A 236 0.49 -9.28 14.07
CA GLY A 236 1.17 -8.24 13.30
C GLY A 236 1.54 -7.00 14.14
N PRO A 237 2.79 -6.52 14.10
CA PRO A 237 3.27 -5.46 14.99
C PRO A 237 2.94 -4.02 14.51
N ALA A 238 2.37 -3.85 13.31
CA ALA A 238 2.09 -2.52 12.75
C ALA A 238 1.03 -1.73 13.52
N VAL A 239 0.12 -2.41 14.20
CA VAL A 239 -1.01 -1.80 14.91
C VAL A 239 -1.15 -2.41 16.31
N PRO A 240 -1.79 -1.71 17.25
CA PRO A 240 -2.19 -2.30 18.52
C PRO A 240 -3.03 -3.57 18.32
N ALA A 241 -2.89 -4.54 19.23
CA ALA A 241 -3.64 -5.80 19.20
C ALA A 241 -5.16 -5.57 19.28
N ASP A 242 -5.55 -4.51 19.97
CA ASP A 242 -6.92 -4.07 20.21
C ASP A 242 -7.02 -2.53 20.15
N GLY A 243 -8.24 -2.02 20.03
CA GLY A 243 -8.50 -0.57 19.98
C GLY A 243 -8.28 0.07 18.60
N ASP A 244 -8.07 1.38 18.61
CA ASP A 244 -8.00 2.21 17.40
C ASP A 244 -6.64 2.07 16.67
N PRO A 245 -6.60 1.62 15.39
CA PRO A 245 -5.37 1.57 14.61
C PRO A 245 -4.95 2.93 14.02
N TRP A 246 -5.83 3.94 13.99
CA TRP A 246 -5.57 5.20 13.29
C TRP A 246 -4.41 6.03 13.83
N PRO A 247 -4.10 6.06 15.14
CA PRO A 247 -2.93 6.77 15.65
C PRO A 247 -1.61 6.36 14.99
N VAL A 248 -1.51 5.12 14.48
CA VAL A 248 -0.33 4.63 13.76
C VAL A 248 -0.51 4.62 12.24
N LEU A 249 -1.75 4.49 11.74
CA LEU A 249 -2.03 4.38 10.30
C LEU A 249 -2.31 5.72 9.60
N ASP A 250 -2.71 6.76 10.31
CA ASP A 250 -3.14 8.04 9.70
C ASP A 250 -2.07 8.62 8.76
N VAL A 251 -0.84 8.80 9.26
CA VAL A 251 0.22 9.42 8.48
C VAL A 251 0.62 8.58 7.26
N PRO A 252 0.89 7.25 7.38
CA PRO A 252 1.15 6.41 6.22
C PRO A 252 0.00 6.40 5.20
N ALA A 253 -1.26 6.30 5.65
CA ALA A 253 -2.43 6.29 4.77
C ALA A 253 -2.59 7.61 3.99
N ARG A 254 -2.40 8.74 4.65
CA ARG A 254 -2.43 10.07 4.00
C ARG A 254 -1.26 10.26 3.04
N ALA A 255 -0.06 9.82 3.42
CA ALA A 255 1.11 9.88 2.56
C ALA A 255 0.91 9.04 1.28
N LEU A 256 0.36 7.83 1.41
CA LEU A 256 0.06 7.00 0.26
C LEU A 256 -1.09 7.54 -0.60
N THR A 257 -2.08 8.20 0.01
CA THR A 257 -3.15 8.89 -0.72
C THR A 257 -2.56 9.97 -1.63
N VAL A 258 -1.66 10.80 -1.08
CA VAL A 258 -0.93 11.83 -1.83
C VAL A 258 -0.03 11.20 -2.90
N GLN A 259 0.70 10.13 -2.57
CA GLN A 259 1.54 9.41 -3.53
C GLN A 259 0.72 8.90 -4.72
N THR A 260 -0.42 8.26 -4.46
CA THR A 260 -1.29 7.68 -5.48
C THR A 260 -1.83 8.77 -6.41
N ALA A 261 -2.35 9.86 -5.85
CA ALA A 261 -2.84 11.00 -6.63
C ALA A 261 -1.71 11.66 -7.46
N ALA A 262 -0.52 11.79 -6.90
CA ALA A 262 0.64 12.35 -7.60
C ALA A 262 1.10 11.47 -8.77
N VAL A 263 1.14 10.16 -8.57
CA VAL A 263 1.44 9.19 -9.65
C VAL A 263 0.39 9.26 -10.75
N ALA A 264 -0.90 9.29 -10.38
CA ALA A 264 -2.01 9.39 -11.33
C ALA A 264 -1.89 10.65 -12.21
N LEU A 265 -1.69 11.82 -11.61
CA LEU A 265 -1.54 13.08 -12.35
C LEU A 265 -0.31 13.09 -13.26
N ALA A 266 0.80 12.48 -12.83
CA ALA A 266 2.00 12.33 -13.66
C ALA A 266 1.77 11.38 -14.85
N LYS A 267 1.00 10.30 -14.67
CA LYS A 267 0.62 9.37 -15.75
C LYS A 267 -0.34 10.04 -16.73
N CYS A 268 -1.40 10.68 -16.22
CA CYS A 268 -2.37 11.45 -17.01
C CYS A 268 -1.68 12.48 -17.92
N ALA A 269 -0.68 13.20 -17.39
CA ALA A 269 0.10 14.15 -18.19
C ALA A 269 0.90 13.48 -19.32
N ALA A 270 1.53 12.33 -19.04
CA ALA A 270 2.29 11.58 -20.05
C ALA A 270 1.39 10.96 -21.12
N GLU A 271 0.19 10.52 -20.73
CA GLU A 271 -0.80 9.86 -21.59
C GLU A 271 -1.78 10.85 -22.24
N GLN A 272 -1.69 12.14 -21.90
CA GLN A 272 -2.58 13.20 -22.38
C GLN A 272 -4.07 12.88 -22.18
N ARG A 273 -4.40 12.36 -20.99
CA ARG A 273 -5.78 12.02 -20.61
C ARG A 273 -6.17 12.68 -19.30
N ASP A 274 -7.47 12.71 -19.07
CA ASP A 274 -8.01 13.07 -17.76
C ASP A 274 -7.92 11.90 -16.78
N PRO A 275 -7.89 12.20 -15.46
CA PRO A 275 -7.99 11.18 -14.43
C PRO A 275 -9.28 10.37 -14.55
N ASP A 276 -9.20 9.05 -14.33
CA ASP A 276 -10.39 8.22 -14.20
C ASP A 276 -11.11 8.44 -12.86
N ALA A 277 -12.24 7.76 -12.65
CA ALA A 277 -13.05 7.91 -11.44
C ALA A 277 -12.29 7.57 -10.14
N HIS A 278 -11.41 6.57 -10.16
CA HIS A 278 -10.63 6.17 -8.99
C HIS A 278 -9.48 7.15 -8.74
N GLU A 279 -8.78 7.57 -9.80
CA GLU A 279 -7.73 8.58 -9.71
C GLU A 279 -8.29 9.92 -9.20
N GLN A 280 -9.46 10.32 -9.70
CA GLN A 280 -10.19 11.51 -9.25
C GLN A 280 -10.57 11.43 -7.77
N LEU A 281 -11.06 10.28 -7.31
CA LEU A 281 -11.37 10.06 -5.89
C LEU A 281 -10.13 10.22 -4.99
N MET A 282 -8.94 9.79 -5.45
CA MET A 282 -7.69 9.99 -4.71
C MET A 282 -7.26 11.47 -4.66
N ILE A 283 -7.48 12.22 -5.74
CA ILE A 283 -7.23 13.67 -5.79
C ILE A 283 -8.18 14.41 -4.83
N GLU A 284 -9.46 14.05 -4.82
CA GLU A 284 -10.45 14.61 -3.89
C GLU A 284 -10.15 14.25 -2.43
N SER A 285 -9.65 13.05 -2.18
CA SER A 285 -9.18 12.63 -0.86
C SER A 285 -8.03 13.52 -0.36
N CYS A 286 -7.13 13.96 -1.24
CA CYS A 286 -6.09 14.93 -0.88
C CYS A 286 -6.67 16.28 -0.45
N ALA A 287 -7.76 16.75 -1.10
CA ALA A 287 -8.44 17.97 -0.70
C ALA A 287 -9.05 17.84 0.71
N ARG A 288 -9.69 16.71 1.02
CA ARG A 288 -10.23 16.44 2.37
C ARG A 288 -9.13 16.41 3.43
N ILE A 289 -8.01 15.76 3.14
CA ILE A 289 -6.83 15.73 4.02
C ILE A 289 -6.35 17.15 4.35
N ALA A 290 -6.34 18.05 3.36
CA ALA A 290 -5.91 19.44 3.56
C ALA A 290 -6.81 20.25 4.50
N THR A 291 -8.05 19.82 4.71
CA THR A 291 -9.03 20.48 5.60
C THR A 291 -9.08 19.89 7.01
N LEU A 292 -8.31 18.85 7.30
CA LEU A 292 -8.27 18.25 8.64
C LEU A 292 -7.61 19.20 9.66
N PRO A 293 -8.17 19.34 10.88
CA PRO A 293 -7.57 20.15 11.94
C PRO A 293 -6.16 19.65 12.33
N PRO A 294 -5.25 20.52 12.77
CA PRO A 294 -3.88 20.12 13.18
C PRO A 294 -3.79 19.25 14.46
N GLU A 295 -4.89 19.06 15.20
CA GLU A 295 -4.89 18.55 16.59
C GLU A 295 -4.55 17.05 16.79
N LEU A 296 -3.95 16.38 15.80
CA LEU A 296 -3.54 14.96 15.92
C LEU A 296 -2.02 14.75 16.09
N THR A 297 -1.24 15.80 16.38
CA THR A 297 0.15 15.61 16.82
C THR A 297 0.19 15.27 18.32
N PRO A 298 0.68 14.07 18.73
CA PRO A 298 0.89 13.80 20.15
C PRO A 298 1.89 14.82 20.68
N GLY A 299 1.49 15.61 21.67
CA GLY A 299 2.42 16.42 22.45
C GLY A 299 3.45 15.52 23.15
N PRO A 300 4.66 16.01 23.43
CA PRO A 300 5.66 15.21 24.14
C PRO A 300 5.09 14.83 25.51
N ALA A 301 5.06 13.53 25.80
CA ALA A 301 4.75 13.03 27.13
C ALA A 301 5.75 13.65 28.12
N SER A 302 5.21 14.36 29.13
CA SER A 302 5.98 14.87 30.27
C SER A 302 6.36 13.75 31.24
#